data_AF-A0A820RMM9-F1
#
_entry.id   AF-A0A820RMM9-F1
#
_cell.length_a   1.000
_cell.length_b   1.000
_cell.length_c   1.000
_cell.angle_alpha   90.00
_cell.angle_beta   90.00
_cell.angle_gamma   90.00
#
_symmetry.space_group_name_H-M   'P 1'
#
loop_
_entity.id
_entity.type
_entity.pdbx_description
1 polymer ?
#
loop_
_entity_poly.entity_id
_entity_poly.type
_entity_poly.pdbx_seq_one_letter_code
_entity_poly.pdbx_strand_id
1 'polypeptide(L)' 'FSNHAGYKTVKGSRLTADELRSIFQGLLANELLEYDYILTGYMGSGELLHVVAEHIRLIKSKSPHIKYICDPVIGDDNKL' A
#
# COMPACT_ATOMS: atom_id res chain seq x y z
N PHE A 1 -9.16 -10.13 -0.03
CA PHE A 1 -9.20 -11.61 -0.20
C PHE A 1 -9.62 -12.27 1.11
N SER A 2 -10.19 -13.47 1.07
CA SER A 2 -10.62 -14.24 2.24
C SER A 2 -9.47 -14.89 3.00
N ASN A 3 -8.40 -15.29 2.30
CA ASN A 3 -7.26 -16.02 2.86
C ASN A 3 -6.06 -15.97 1.91
N HIS A 4 -4.90 -16.46 2.36
CA HIS A 4 -3.68 -16.59 1.56
C HIS A 4 -3.93 -17.43 0.29
N ALA A 5 -3.19 -17.12 -0.79
CA ALA A 5 -3.40 -17.73 -2.10
C ALA A 5 -3.00 -19.22 -2.18
N GLY A 6 -2.23 -19.72 -1.21
CA GLY A 6 -1.83 -21.13 -1.11
C GLY A 6 -2.92 -22.11 -0.66
N TYR A 7 -4.11 -21.62 -0.25
CA TYR A 7 -5.23 -22.49 0.12
C TYR A 7 -6.03 -22.95 -1.10
N LYS A 8 -6.75 -24.07 -0.97
CA LYS A 8 -7.58 -24.68 -2.03
C LYS A 8 -8.62 -23.72 -2.65
N THR A 9 -9.22 -22.87 -1.82
CA THR A 9 -10.23 -21.90 -2.26
C THR A 9 -9.86 -20.53 -1.75
N VAL A 10 -9.96 -19.53 -2.63
CA VAL A 10 -9.72 -18.12 -2.32
C VAL A 10 -10.87 -17.31 -2.93
N LYS A 11 -11.42 -16.35 -2.18
CA LYS A 11 -12.45 -15.41 -2.65
C LYS A 11 -12.06 -13.97 -2.31
N GLY A 12 -12.73 -13.02 -2.95
CA GLY A 12 -12.52 -11.59 -2.77
C GLY A 12 -11.84 -10.94 -3.97
N SER A 13 -11.69 -9.62 -3.90
CA SER A 13 -11.14 -8.77 -4.95
C SER A 13 -9.82 -8.12 -4.54
N ARG A 14 -9.08 -7.65 -5.54
CA ARG A 14 -8.00 -6.68 -5.35
C ARG A 14 -8.62 -5.29 -5.20
N LEU A 15 -7.96 -4.45 -4.40
CA LEU A 15 -8.24 -3.02 -4.40
C LEU A 15 -7.85 -2.42 -5.76
N THR A 16 -8.68 -1.54 -6.30
CA THR A 16 -8.37 -0.77 -7.51
C THR A 16 -7.58 0.49 -7.18
N ALA A 17 -6.90 1.07 -8.18
CA ALA A 17 -6.16 2.32 -8.00
C ALA A 17 -7.07 3.48 -7.56
N ASP A 18 -8.29 3.56 -8.10
CA ASP A 18 -9.24 4.62 -7.78
C ASP A 18 -9.84 4.47 -6.37
N GLU A 19 -10.14 3.26 -5.93
CA GLU A 19 -10.54 3.00 -4.55
C GLU A 19 -9.42 3.42 -3.56
N LEU A 20 -8.16 3.10 -3.88
CA LEU A 20 -7.03 3.50 -3.05
C LEU A 20 -6.84 5.02 -3.01
N ARG A 21 -6.97 5.70 -4.16
CA ARG A 21 -6.94 7.18 -4.22
C ARG A 21 -8.03 7.80 -3.36
N SER A 22 -9.25 7.25 -3.42
CA SER A 22 -10.38 7.73 -2.62
C SER A 22 -10.08 7.63 -1.12
N ILE A 23 -9.47 6.52 -0.67
CA ILE A 23 -9.04 6.36 0.72
C ILE A 23 -8.01 7.44 1.10
N PHE A 24 -6.97 7.65 0.29
CA PHE A 24 -5.95 8.66 0.56
C PHE A 24 -6.49 10.09 0.55
N GLN A 25 -7.44 10.40 -0.33
CA GLN A 25 -8.15 11.68 -0.32
C GLN A 25 -8.94 11.86 0.99
N GLY A 26 -9.59 10.81 1.47
CA GLY A 26 -10.26 10.81 2.78
C GLY A 26 -9.31 11.10 3.93
N LEU A 27 -8.14 10.43 3.98
CA LEU A 27 -7.13 10.70 5.00
C LEU A 27 -6.62 12.13 4.97
N LEU A 28 -6.35 12.66 3.77
CA LEU A 28 -5.92 14.05 3.58
C LEU A 28 -6.99 15.04 4.05
N ALA A 29 -8.26 14.83 3.68
CA ALA A 29 -9.38 15.71 4.03
C ALA A 29 -9.66 15.75 5.53
N ASN A 30 -9.30 14.69 6.26
CA ASN A 30 -9.43 14.62 7.71
C ASN A 30 -8.13 14.98 8.46
N GLU A 31 -7.11 15.50 7.75
CA GLU A 31 -5.82 15.89 8.33
C GLU A 31 -5.06 14.73 9.02
N LEU A 32 -5.31 13.49 8.58
CA LEU A 32 -4.76 12.26 9.19
C LEU A 32 -3.42 11.82 8.58
N LEU A 33 -2.57 12.74 8.13
CA LEU A 33 -1.31 12.42 7.44
C LEU A 33 -0.04 12.59 8.29
N GLU A 34 -0.19 12.73 9.61
CA GLU A 34 0.93 12.78 10.54
C GLU A 34 1.30 11.37 11.02
N TYR A 35 2.49 10.91 10.66
CA TYR A 35 2.97 9.57 10.97
C TYR A 35 4.46 9.60 11.32
N ASP A 36 4.89 8.67 12.18
CA ASP A 36 6.31 8.42 12.46
C ASP A 36 6.97 7.49 11.42
N TYR A 37 6.19 6.54 10.89
CA TYR A 37 6.66 5.48 10.00
C TYR A 37 5.66 5.19 8.88
N ILE A 38 6.17 4.82 7.71
CA ILE A 38 5.40 4.21 6.61
C ILE A 38 5.98 2.83 6.36
N LEU A 39 5.12 1.82 6.30
CA LEU A 39 5.48 0.44 5.94
C LEU A 39 4.65 0.00 4.73
N THR A 40 5.32 -0.46 3.67
CA THR A 40 4.65 -1.09 2.52
C THR A 40 5.10 -2.52 2.37
N GLY A 41 4.15 -3.42 2.07
CA GLY A 41 4.40 -4.82 1.73
C GLY A 41 3.83 -5.17 0.36
N TYR A 42 3.14 -6.31 0.28
CA TYR A 42 2.54 -6.81 -0.97
C TYR A 42 1.65 -5.78 -1.69
N MET A 43 1.95 -5.55 -2.97
CA MET A 43 1.20 -4.68 -3.88
C MET A 43 0.63 -5.52 -5.02
N GLY A 44 -0.71 -5.54 -5.15
CA GLY A 44 -1.39 -6.40 -6.11
C GLY A 44 -1.34 -5.96 -7.58
N SER A 45 -0.83 -4.76 -7.88
CA SER A 45 -0.66 -4.23 -9.25
C SER A 45 0.34 -3.07 -9.30
N GLY A 46 0.88 -2.79 -10.48
CA GLY A 46 1.76 -1.63 -10.71
C GLY A 46 1.05 -0.28 -10.57
N GLU A 47 -0.25 -0.23 -10.83
CA GLU A 47 -1.06 0.99 -10.66
C GLU A 47 -1.22 1.34 -9.17
N LEU A 48 -1.49 0.35 -8.31
CA LEU A 48 -1.51 0.57 -6.86
C LEU A 48 -0.17 1.09 -6.35
N LEU A 49 0.93 0.52 -6.85
CA LEU A 49 2.27 0.96 -6.50
C LEU A 49 2.50 2.44 -6.86
N HIS A 50 2.01 2.90 -8.02
CA HIS A 50 2.11 4.31 -8.41
C HIS A 50 1.34 5.22 -7.45
N VAL A 51 0.09 4.86 -7.13
CA VAL A 51 -0.75 5.63 -6.19
C VAL A 51 -0.10 5.72 -4.81
N VAL A 52 0.46 4.61 -4.30
CA VAL A 52 1.18 4.63 -3.02
C VAL A 52 2.44 5.48 -3.10
N ALA A 53 3.23 5.37 -4.17
CA ALA A 53 4.44 6.17 -4.35
C ALA A 53 4.14 7.68 -4.38
N GLU A 54 3.06 8.09 -5.07
CA GLU A 54 2.57 9.47 -5.07
C GLU A 54 2.23 9.95 -3.65
N HIS A 55 1.50 9.13 -2.88
CA HIS A 55 1.11 9.49 -1.53
C HIS A 55 2.29 9.55 -0.55
N ILE A 56 3.24 8.63 -0.65
CA ILE A 56 4.48 8.67 0.15
C ILE A 56 5.28 9.95 -0.14
N ARG A 57 5.36 10.38 -1.41
CA ARG A 57 6.02 11.65 -1.77
C ARG A 57 5.31 12.85 -1.14
N LEU A 58 3.98 12.85 -1.11
CA LEU A 58 3.19 13.89 -0.44
C LEU A 58 3.44 13.92 1.07
N ILE A 59 3.48 12.76 1.73
CA ILE A 59 3.75 12.71 3.17
C ILE A 59 5.18 13.20 3.45
N LYS A 60 6.17 12.75 2.66
CA LYS A 60 7.57 13.17 2.81
C LYS A 60 7.79 14.66 2.57
N SER A 61 7.00 15.31 1.73
CA SER A 61 7.11 16.77 1.53
C SER A 61 6.60 17.56 2.74
N LYS A 62 5.66 17.00 3.51
CA LYS A 62 5.16 17.58 4.76
C LYS A 62 5.99 17.20 5.99
N SER A 63 6.52 15.98 6.00
CA SER A 63 7.28 15.41 7.11
C SER A 63 8.58 14.76 6.60
N PRO A 64 9.63 15.54 6.29
CA PRO A 64 10.86 15.03 5.71
C PRO A 64 11.60 13.97 6.56
N HIS A 65 11.35 13.96 7.88
CA HIS A 65 11.99 13.05 8.82
C HIS A 65 11.32 11.67 8.91
N ILE A 66 10.17 11.48 8.25
CA ILE A 66 9.41 10.23 8.32
C ILE A 66 10.24 9.05 7.80
N LYS A 67 10.19 7.94 8.54
CA LYS A 67 10.90 6.71 8.15
C LYS A 67 10.02 5.87 7.24
N TYR A 68 10.46 5.67 6.02
CA TYR A 68 9.81 4.77 5.06
C TYR A 68 10.55 3.45 4.98
N ILE A 69 9.82 2.36 5.24
CA ILE A 69 10.30 0.98 5.17
C ILE A 69 9.55 0.29 4.03
N CYS A 70 10.30 -0.15 3.02
CA CYS A 70 9.77 -0.92 1.90
C CYS A 70 10.12 -2.39 2.09
N ASP A 71 9.12 -3.24 2.26
CA ASP A 71 9.24 -4.69 2.12
C ASP A 71 8.80 -5.11 0.71
N PRO A 72 9.74 -5.34 -0.23
CA PRO A 72 9.43 -5.60 -1.63
C PRO A 72 8.98 -7.06 -1.84
N VAL A 73 7.74 -7.37 -1.44
CA VAL A 73 7.15 -8.71 -1.58
C VAL A 73 6.95 -9.05 -3.06
N ILE A 74 7.90 -9.79 -3.64
CA ILE A 74 7.92 -10.19 -5.07
C ILE A 74 7.78 -11.72 -5.24
N GLY A 75 8.30 -12.51 -4.29
CA GLY A 75 8.24 -13.97 -4.32
C GLY A 75 9.37 -14.60 -3.49
N ASP A 76 9.31 -15.92 -3.33
CA ASP A 76 10.19 -16.73 -2.47
C ASP A 76 10.97 -17.80 -3.25
N ASP A 77 11.11 -17.65 -4.57
CA ASP A 77 11.79 -18.61 -5.46
C ASP A 77 11.19 -20.03 -5.38
N ASN A 78 9.86 -20.11 -5.41
CA ASN A 78 9.07 -21.36 -5.29
C ASN A 78 9.19 -22.06 -3.93
N LYS A 79 9.64 -21.36 -2.89
CA LYS A 79 9.68 -21.89 -1.51
C LYS A 79 8.38 -21.55 -0.80
N LEU A 80 7.30 -22.23 -1.20
CA LEU A 80 6.03 -22.22 -0.48
C LEU A 80 6.07 -23.15 0.73
#